data_AF-A0AAE6KDN9-F1
#
_entry.id   AF-A0AAE6KDN9-F1
#
_cell.length_a   1.000
_cell.length_b   1.000
_cell.length_c   1.000
_cell.angle_alpha   90.00
_cell.angle_beta   90.00
_cell.angle_gamma   90.00
#
_symmetry.space_group_name_H-M   'P 1'
#
loop_
_entity.id
_entity.type
_entity.pdbx_description
1 polymer ?
#
loop_
_entity_poly.entity_id
_entity_poly.type
_entity_poly.pdbx_seq_one_letter_code
_entity_poly.pdbx_strand_id
1 'polypeptide(L)' 'MTQKMINVKPIKDKEVLKSFSNELLKNKHGQRDYTIFVFGVFTGLRISDILTLKVNDVKGKLKIETYKIQN' A
#
# COMPACT_ATOMS: atom_id res chain seq x y z
N MET A 1 23.34 15.16 -28.41
CA MET A 1 23.16 14.41 -27.14
C MET A 1 21.88 13.60 -27.24
N THR A 2 21.98 12.29 -27.48
CA THR A 2 20.83 11.39 -27.59
C THR A 2 20.24 11.16 -26.19
N GLN A 3 19.03 11.66 -25.92
CA GLN A 3 18.34 11.35 -24.67
C GLN A 3 17.96 9.88 -24.65
N LYS A 4 18.53 9.13 -23.68
CA LYS A 4 18.10 7.77 -23.38
C LYS A 4 16.70 7.84 -22.77
N MET A 5 15.68 7.50 -23.54
CA MET A 5 14.30 7.43 -23.05
C MET A 5 14.17 6.25 -22.08
N ILE A 6 13.99 6.54 -20.80
CA ILE A 6 13.74 5.52 -19.77
C ILE A 6 12.23 5.23 -19.79
N ASN A 7 11.85 4.10 -20.37
CA ASN A 7 10.47 3.63 -20.36
C ASN A 7 10.16 2.97 -19.02
N VAL A 8 9.50 3.69 -18.12
CA VAL A 8 9.06 3.16 -16.82
C VAL A 8 7.72 2.44 -16.95
N LYS A 9 7.63 1.21 -16.45
CA LYS A 9 6.39 0.42 -16.46
C LYS A 9 5.95 0.10 -15.02
N PRO A 10 4.64 0.06 -14.73
CA PRO A 10 4.15 -0.37 -13.43
C PRO A 10 4.42 -1.86 -13.20
N ILE A 11 4.56 -2.26 -11.94
CA ILE A 11 4.67 -3.66 -11.52
C ILE A 11 3.30 -4.32 -11.70
N LYS A 12 3.21 -5.31 -12.58
CA LYS A 12 1.96 -6.05 -12.87
C LYS A 12 1.93 -7.46 -12.29
N ASP A 13 3.10 -8.00 -11.98
CA ASP A 13 3.24 -9.37 -11.51
C ASP A 13 2.93 -9.47 -10.01
N LYS A 14 1.99 -10.35 -9.68
CA LYS A 14 1.57 -10.60 -8.30
C LYS A 14 2.64 -11.29 -7.47
N GLU A 15 3.45 -12.15 -8.08
CA GLU A 15 4.55 -12.83 -7.37
C GLU A 15 5.64 -11.82 -7.00
N VAL A 16 5.92 -10.84 -7.87
CA VAL A 16 6.83 -9.73 -7.56
C VAL A 16 6.31 -8.91 -6.38
N LEU A 17 5.01 -8.57 -6.36
CA LEU A 17 4.40 -7.86 -5.23
C LEU A 17 4.48 -8.65 -3.92
N LYS A 18 4.25 -9.97 -3.99
CA LYS A 18 4.32 -10.86 -2.83
C LYS A 18 5.74 -10.99 -2.30
N SER A 19 6.72 -11.22 -3.18
CA SER A 19 8.14 -11.25 -2.85
C SER A 19 8.57 -9.93 -2.20
N PHE A 20 8.20 -8.79 -2.79
CA PHE A 20 8.49 -7.49 -2.22
C PHE A 20 7.91 -7.32 -0.80
N SER A 21 6.66 -7.72 -0.60
CA SER A 21 6.03 -7.68 0.73
C SER A 21 6.77 -8.54 1.77
N ASN A 22 7.26 -9.72 1.36
CA ASN A 22 8.02 -10.61 2.22
C ASN A 22 9.40 -10.03 2.55
N GLU A 23 10.07 -9.36 1.60
CA GLU A 23 11.35 -8.69 1.86
C GLU A 23 11.20 -7.55 2.87
N LEU A 24 10.11 -6.77 2.80
CA LEU A 24 9.85 -5.70 3.77
C LEU A 24 9.74 -6.24 5.20
N LEU A 25 9.15 -7.42 5.38
CA LEU A 25 8.96 -8.03 6.70
C LEU A 25 10.26 -8.48 7.39
N LYS A 26 11.37 -8.65 6.65
CA LYS A 26 12.62 -9.20 7.20
C LYS A 26 13.43 -8.19 8.04
N ASN A 27 13.09 -6.91 7.98
CA ASN A 27 13.87 -5.87 8.66
C ASN A 27 13.34 -5.57 10.09
N LYS A 28 14.11 -4.83 10.89
CA LYS A 28 13.76 -4.45 12.28
C LYS A 28 12.39 -3.76 12.41
N HIS A 29 11.97 -3.04 11.38
CA HIS A 29 10.72 -2.29 11.29
C HIS A 29 9.72 -2.95 10.32
N GLY A 30 9.86 -4.25 10.05
CA GLY A 30 9.20 -4.88 8.91
C GLY A 30 7.68 -4.78 8.92
N GLN A 31 7.05 -4.84 10.11
CA GLN A 31 5.61 -4.63 10.23
C GLN A 31 5.16 -3.22 9.79
N ARG A 32 5.92 -2.17 10.14
CA ARG A 32 5.62 -0.79 9.72
C ARG A 32 5.73 -0.68 8.21
N ASP A 33 6.84 -1.16 7.65
CA ASP A 33 7.14 -1.01 6.22
C ASP A 33 6.16 -1.81 5.36
N TYR A 34 5.83 -3.03 5.78
CA TYR A 34 4.77 -3.84 5.17
C TYR A 34 3.42 -3.13 5.22
N THR A 35 3.05 -2.54 6.37
CA THR A 35 1.77 -1.83 6.52
C THR A 35 1.69 -0.63 5.58
N ILE A 36 2.75 0.18 5.48
CA ILE A 36 2.81 1.33 4.56
C ILE A 36 2.67 0.86 3.11
N PHE A 37 3.37 -0.21 2.74
CA PHE A 37 3.30 -0.77 1.39
C PHE A 37 1.89 -1.25 1.04
N VAL A 38 1.29 -2.09 1.89
CA VAL A 38 -0.06 -2.62 1.70
C VAL A 38 -1.07 -1.49 1.61
N PHE A 39 -0.98 -0.50 2.51
CA PHE A 39 -1.87 0.64 2.51
C PHE A 39 -1.77 1.44 1.21
N GLY A 40 -0.56 1.72 0.73
CA GLY A 40 -0.34 2.43 -0.54
C GLY A 40 -0.83 1.65 -1.76
N VAL A 41 -0.63 0.33 -1.79
CA VAL A 41 -1.08 -0.53 -2.90
C VAL A 41 -2.60 -0.59 -2.99
N PHE A 42 -3.31 -0.71 -1.87
CA PHE A 42 -4.77 -0.84 -1.87
C PHE A 42 -5.52 0.48 -2.00
N THR A 43 -4.93 1.59 -1.54
CA THR A 43 -5.59 2.91 -1.57
C THR A 43 -5.12 3.80 -2.72
N GLY A 44 -3.96 3.51 -3.32
CA GLY A 44 -3.34 4.37 -4.34
C GLY A 44 -2.81 5.70 -3.79
N LEU A 45 -2.72 5.85 -2.47
CA LEU A 45 -2.19 7.06 -1.83
C LEU A 45 -0.69 7.20 -2.05
N ARG A 46 -0.20 8.45 -2.18
CA ARG A 46 1.23 8.71 -2.25
C ARG A 46 1.85 8.51 -0.89
N ILE A 47 3.13 8.13 -0.87
CA ILE A 47 3.88 7.87 0.37
C ILE A 47 3.84 9.05 1.35
N SER A 48 3.88 10.28 0.84
CA SER A 48 3.77 11.51 1.65
C SER A 48 2.48 11.54 2.47
N ASP A 49 1.38 11.14 1.85
CA ASP A 49 0.05 11.21 2.45
C ASP A 49 -0.07 10.16 3.56
N ILE A 50 0.45 8.95 3.30
CA ILE A 50 0.46 7.83 4.24
C ILE A 50 1.29 8.16 5.48
N LEU A 51 2.45 8.82 5.33
CA LEU A 51 3.32 9.17 6.46
C LEU A 51 2.70 10.20 7.41
N THR A 52 1.75 11.01 6.93
CA THR A 52 1.04 11.99 7.76
C THR A 52 -0.16 11.41 8.52
N LEU A 53 -0.56 10.17 8.20
CA LEU A 53 -1.72 9.51 8.76
C LEU A 53 -1.51 9.15 10.23
N LYS A 54 -2.47 9.48 11.09
CA LYS A 54 -2.46 9.13 12.52
C LYS A 54 -3.49 8.04 12.81
N VAL A 55 -3.25 7.30 13.90
CA VAL A 55 -4.18 6.25 14.37
C VAL A 55 -5.61 6.79 14.57
N ASN A 56 -5.76 8.03 15.06
CA ASN A 56 -7.06 8.66 15.27
C ASN A 56 -7.82 8.97 13.98
N ASP A 57 -7.13 9.03 12.82
CA ASP A 57 -7.77 9.30 11.54
C ASP A 57 -8.50 8.06 10.98
N VAL A 58 -8.04 6.87 11.38
CA VAL A 58 -8.56 5.57 10.91
C VAL A 58 -9.37 4.81 11.97
N LYS A 59 -8.94 4.85 13.23
CA LYS A 59 -9.56 4.06 14.31
C LYS A 59 -11.01 4.51 14.54
N GLY A 60 -11.96 3.59 14.36
CA GLY A 60 -13.39 3.84 14.58
C GLY A 60 -14.08 4.69 13.50
N LYS A 61 -13.37 5.05 12.42
CA LYS A 61 -13.90 5.88 11.31
C LYS A 61 -14.39 5.06 10.12
N LEU A 62 -14.06 3.77 10.08
CA LEU A 62 -14.56 2.83 9.08
C LEU A 62 -16.04 2.55 9.34
N LYS A 63 -16.92 3.23 8.61
CA LYS A 63 -18.33 2.85 8.52
C LYS A 63 -18.43 1.65 7.58
N ILE A 64 -18.60 0.46 8.15
CA ILE A 64 -19.01 -0.70 7.38
C ILE A 64 -20.51 -0.53 7.15
N GLU A 65 -20.90 -0.04 5.97
CA GLU A 65 -22.29 -0.14 5.52
C GLU A 65 -22.57 -1.62 5.29
N THR A 66 -23.12 -2.26 6.31
CA THR A 66 -23.60 -3.63 6.19
C THR A 66 -24.87 -3.58 5.36
N TYR A 67 -24.74 -3.87 4.06
CA TYR A 67 -25.89 -4.24 3.23
C TYR A 67 -26.40 -5.58 3.77
N LYS A 68 -27.38 -5.52 4.69
CA LYS A 68 -28.16 -6.71 5.04
C LYS A 68 -28.91 -7.11 3.78
N ILE A 69 -28.47 -8.20 3.17
CA ILE A 69 -29.20 -8.84 2.08
C ILE A 69 -30.51 -9.32 2.73
N GLN A 70 -31.59 -8.62 2.44
CA GLN A 70 -32.93 -8.93 2.93
C GLN A 70 -33.43 -10.09 2.08
N ASN A 71 -33.49 -11.26 2.70
CA ASN A 71 -34.07 -12.48 2.13
C ASN A 71 -35.58 -12.49 2.38
#